data_AF-A0A6B3HCI2-F1
#
_entry.id   AF-A0A6B3HCI2-F1
#
_cell.length_a   1.000
_cell.length_b   1.000
_cell.length_c   1.000
_cell.angle_alpha   90.00
_cell.angle_beta   90.00
_cell.angle_gamma   90.00
#
_symmetry.space_group_name_H-M   'P 1'
#
loop_
_entity.id
_entity.type
_entity.pdbx_description
1 polymer ?
#
loop_
_entity_poly.entity_id
_entity_poly.type
_entity_poly.pdbx_seq_one_letter_code
_entity_poly.pdbx_strand_id
1 'polypeptide(L)'
;MPEPTPLPLALPEGHPFGPHNLPYGVFSTGGTPRRVGVRLGDHVLDTGALATELGSPHAALLSGPTLNPLLAAGRPTWTRVREALTTWVTDPARHPAVERHAHPLTAVELHLPFEVGDYVDFYASEHHASNVGRIFRPDSPTPLTPNWKHLPIGYHGRSGTVVVSGTDVARPRGQRKAPADPAPVFGPSVKLDIEAEVGFVVGVGSERGRAVPLEAYREHVFGLCLLNDWSARDIQAWEYVPLGPFLGKSFATSVSAWVTPLEALETARTVPPARDEALLPYLDDSSAEPGGYDLRISVEVNGQVVSEPPFTSMYWTAAQMLAQTTVNGASLRTGDLYGSGTVSGAEADQLGSLLELTWNGEKPLALAGGERTFLQDGDEVVLRAWAPGALGVPVGLGEVRGRVVPAL
;
A
#
# COMPACT_ATOMS: atom_id res chain seq x y z
N MET A 1 -11.69 -33.97 -7.71
CA MET A 1 -11.78 -33.14 -8.92
C MET A 1 -11.61 -31.70 -8.47
N PRO A 2 -10.81 -30.85 -9.13
CA PRO A 2 -10.87 -29.42 -8.83
C PRO A 2 -12.31 -28.96 -9.06
N GLU A 3 -12.86 -28.17 -8.14
CA GLU A 3 -14.15 -27.51 -8.37
C GLU A 3 -14.04 -26.67 -9.64
N PRO A 4 -15.08 -26.62 -10.49
CA PRO A 4 -15.08 -25.75 -11.65
C PRO A 4 -14.88 -24.31 -11.16
N THR A 5 -13.88 -23.62 -11.69
CA THR A 5 -13.70 -22.19 -11.44
C THR A 5 -15.02 -21.49 -11.81
N PRO A 6 -15.60 -20.66 -10.92
CA PRO A 6 -16.82 -19.92 -11.22
C PRO A 6 -16.66 -19.12 -12.51
N LEU A 7 -17.73 -18.94 -13.30
CA LEU A 7 -17.66 -18.06 -14.46
C LEU A 7 -17.29 -16.63 -14.01
N PRO A 8 -16.49 -15.88 -14.78
CA PRO A 8 -15.94 -14.58 -14.36
C PRO A 8 -17.02 -13.54 -14.01
N LEU A 9 -18.22 -13.69 -14.58
CA LEU A 9 -19.37 -12.80 -14.36
C LEU A 9 -20.39 -13.37 -13.37
N ALA A 10 -20.24 -14.63 -12.93
CA ALA A 10 -21.09 -15.25 -11.92
C ALA A 10 -20.56 -14.94 -10.50
N LEU A 11 -20.48 -13.65 -10.17
CA LEU A 11 -20.00 -13.19 -8.86
C LEU A 11 -21.12 -13.25 -7.83
N PRO A 12 -20.83 -13.69 -6.59
CA PRO A 12 -21.75 -13.51 -5.47
C PRO A 12 -22.13 -12.03 -5.33
N GLU A 13 -23.38 -11.76 -4.99
CA GLU A 13 -23.81 -10.41 -4.61
C GLU A 13 -22.92 -9.90 -3.48
N GLY A 14 -22.40 -8.68 -3.61
CA GLY A 14 -21.50 -8.11 -2.61
C GLY A 14 -20.02 -8.48 -2.76
N HIS A 15 -19.60 -9.19 -3.82
CA HIS A 15 -18.19 -9.57 -3.98
C HIS A 15 -17.24 -8.33 -4.02
N PRO A 16 -16.14 -8.29 -3.25
CA PRO A 16 -15.30 -7.09 -3.11
C PRO A 16 -14.57 -6.64 -4.38
N PHE A 17 -14.51 -7.50 -5.39
CA PHE A 17 -13.89 -7.26 -6.70
C PHE A 17 -14.93 -7.32 -7.84
N GLY A 18 -16.12 -6.77 -7.62
CA GLY A 18 -17.15 -6.63 -8.64
C GLY A 18 -16.93 -5.42 -9.58
N PRO A 19 -17.90 -5.14 -10.48
CA PRO A 19 -17.85 -4.02 -11.42
C PRO A 19 -17.67 -2.63 -10.80
N HIS A 20 -18.01 -2.46 -9.52
CA HIS A 20 -17.81 -1.23 -8.76
C HIS A 20 -16.36 -1.02 -8.32
N ASN A 21 -15.51 -2.04 -8.33
CA ASN A 21 -14.11 -1.95 -7.90
C ASN A 21 -13.16 -1.85 -9.10
N LEU A 22 -12.97 -2.93 -9.85
CA LEU A 22 -12.09 -3.04 -11.03
C LEU A 22 -10.67 -2.45 -10.82
N PRO A 23 -9.88 -2.98 -9.85
CA PRO A 23 -8.53 -2.50 -9.62
C PRO A 23 -7.59 -2.98 -10.72
N TYR A 24 -6.57 -2.18 -11.02
CA TYR A 24 -5.66 -2.38 -12.15
C TYR A 24 -4.39 -3.09 -11.71
N GLY A 25 -3.91 -4.03 -12.50
CA GLY A 25 -2.69 -4.77 -12.24
C GLY A 25 -1.96 -5.16 -13.52
N VAL A 26 -0.85 -5.86 -13.36
CA VAL A 26 -0.09 -6.44 -14.47
C VAL A 26 0.01 -7.94 -14.25
N PHE A 27 -0.25 -8.71 -15.29
CA PHE A 27 -0.21 -10.16 -15.24
C PHE A 27 0.45 -10.76 -16.48
N SER A 28 0.78 -12.05 -16.41
CA SER A 28 1.13 -12.88 -17.55
C SER A 28 0.50 -14.27 -17.42
N THR A 29 0.36 -14.96 -18.55
CA THR A 29 -0.13 -16.34 -18.63
C THR A 29 0.88 -17.21 -19.38
N GLY A 30 1.37 -18.30 -18.79
CA GLY A 30 2.13 -19.33 -19.52
C GLY A 30 3.26 -18.81 -20.44
N GLY A 31 4.13 -17.93 -19.93
CA GLY A 31 5.28 -17.39 -20.70
C GLY A 31 4.92 -16.30 -21.74
N THR A 32 3.66 -15.87 -21.80
CA THR A 32 3.28 -14.67 -22.58
C THR A 32 3.83 -13.39 -21.96
N PRO A 33 4.01 -12.31 -22.74
CA PRO A 33 4.44 -11.03 -22.20
C PRO A 33 3.50 -10.49 -21.10
N ARG A 34 4.10 -9.74 -20.18
CA ARG A 34 3.38 -8.95 -19.18
C ARG A 34 2.42 -7.99 -19.87
N ARG A 35 1.23 -7.85 -19.32
CA ARG A 35 0.21 -6.93 -19.83
C ARG A 35 -0.72 -6.44 -18.73
N VAL A 36 -1.35 -5.30 -18.95
CA VAL A 36 -2.34 -4.74 -18.03
C VAL A 36 -3.58 -5.64 -17.97
N GLY A 37 -4.10 -5.82 -16.76
CA GLY A 37 -5.38 -6.44 -16.52
C GLY A 37 -6.14 -5.75 -15.41
N VAL A 38 -7.43 -6.06 -15.27
CA VAL A 38 -8.23 -5.65 -14.11
C VAL A 38 -8.78 -6.86 -13.39
N ARG A 39 -8.86 -6.78 -12.06
CA ARG A 39 -9.45 -7.85 -11.27
C ARG A 39 -10.97 -7.80 -11.35
N LEU A 40 -11.57 -8.95 -11.64
CA LEU A 40 -13.00 -9.18 -11.61
C LEU A 40 -13.26 -10.51 -10.90
N GLY A 41 -13.70 -10.46 -9.65
CA GLY A 41 -13.83 -11.64 -8.82
C GLY A 41 -12.51 -12.37 -8.61
N ASP A 42 -12.54 -13.66 -8.92
CA ASP A 42 -11.39 -14.57 -8.94
C ASP A 42 -10.71 -14.67 -10.31
N HIS A 43 -10.93 -13.67 -11.18
CA HIS A 43 -10.33 -13.58 -12.50
C HIS A 43 -9.55 -12.29 -12.70
N VAL A 44 -8.64 -12.33 -13.66
CA VAL A 44 -8.03 -11.16 -14.29
C VAL A 44 -8.55 -11.04 -15.70
N LEU A 45 -9.10 -9.88 -16.04
CA LEU A 45 -9.53 -9.56 -17.39
C LEU A 45 -8.35 -8.94 -18.16
N ASP A 46 -7.99 -9.55 -19.29
CA ASP A 46 -7.03 -8.98 -20.26
C ASP A 46 -7.63 -7.75 -20.92
N THR A 47 -7.30 -6.57 -20.39
CA THR A 47 -7.94 -5.32 -20.82
C THR A 47 -7.45 -4.87 -22.17
N GLY A 48 -6.22 -5.18 -22.57
CA GLY A 48 -5.67 -4.86 -23.88
C GLY A 48 -6.33 -5.66 -24.99
N ALA A 49 -6.45 -6.98 -24.80
CA ALA A 49 -7.11 -7.86 -25.76
C ALA A 49 -8.60 -7.54 -25.88
N LEU A 50 -9.29 -7.35 -24.74
CA LEU A 50 -10.70 -6.97 -24.74
C LEU A 50 -10.93 -5.60 -25.39
N ALA A 51 -10.12 -4.59 -25.04
CA ALA A 51 -10.20 -3.26 -25.63
C ALA A 51 -10.02 -3.30 -27.16
N THR A 52 -9.11 -4.15 -27.64
CA THR A 52 -8.87 -4.34 -29.08
C THR A 52 -10.07 -4.96 -29.77
N GLU A 53 -10.63 -6.04 -29.21
CA GLU A 53 -11.82 -6.71 -29.76
C GLU A 53 -13.03 -5.78 -29.81
N LEU A 54 -13.20 -4.94 -28.79
CA LEU A 54 -14.32 -4.01 -28.69
C LEU A 54 -14.09 -2.68 -29.43
N GLY A 55 -12.95 -2.50 -30.11
CA GLY A 55 -12.65 -1.29 -30.88
C GLY A 55 -12.43 -0.04 -30.03
N SER A 56 -11.92 -0.19 -28.79
CA SER A 56 -11.67 0.91 -27.88
C SER A 56 -10.47 1.75 -28.32
N PRO A 57 -10.56 3.10 -28.25
CA PRO A 57 -9.44 3.99 -28.54
C PRO A 57 -8.31 3.89 -27.50
N HIS A 58 -8.54 3.21 -26.36
CA HIS A 58 -7.59 3.09 -25.26
C HIS A 58 -6.80 1.78 -25.27
N ALA A 59 -6.96 0.92 -26.28
CA ALA A 59 -6.31 -0.40 -26.34
C ALA A 59 -4.78 -0.33 -26.14
N ALA A 60 -4.11 0.66 -26.71
CA ALA A 60 -2.67 0.85 -26.55
C ALA A 60 -2.24 1.12 -25.10
N LEU A 61 -3.06 1.84 -24.32
CA LEU A 61 -2.80 2.12 -22.90
C LEU A 61 -3.01 0.89 -22.01
N LEU A 62 -3.76 -0.10 -22.48
CA LEU A 62 -4.19 -1.29 -21.75
C LEU A 62 -3.43 -2.57 -22.18
N SER A 63 -2.48 -2.45 -23.11
CA SER A 63 -1.73 -3.61 -23.64
C SER A 63 -0.26 -3.66 -23.19
N GLY A 64 0.20 -2.63 -22.47
CA GLY A 64 1.60 -2.48 -22.08
C GLY A 64 2.01 -3.37 -20.90
N PRO A 65 3.33 -3.57 -20.68
CA PRO A 65 3.85 -4.42 -19.62
C PRO A 65 3.79 -3.78 -18.22
N THR A 66 3.35 -2.53 -18.13
CA THR A 66 3.24 -1.73 -16.90
C THR A 66 2.03 -0.79 -17.01
N LEU A 67 1.52 -0.32 -15.88
CA LEU A 67 0.48 0.71 -15.85
C LEU A 67 0.98 2.10 -16.26
N ASN A 68 2.30 2.34 -16.33
CA ASN A 68 2.88 3.68 -16.52
C ASN A 68 2.28 4.47 -17.70
N PRO A 69 2.01 3.89 -18.89
CA PRO A 69 1.33 4.62 -19.97
C PRO A 69 -0.08 5.08 -19.61
N LEU A 70 -0.87 4.24 -18.94
CA LEU A 70 -2.20 4.60 -18.44
C LEU A 70 -2.10 5.66 -17.34
N LEU A 71 -1.18 5.48 -16.39
CA LEU A 71 -0.90 6.43 -15.32
C LEU A 71 -0.56 7.82 -15.90
N ALA A 72 0.35 7.91 -16.86
CA ALA A 72 0.73 9.17 -17.49
C ALA A 72 -0.42 9.86 -18.28
N ALA A 73 -1.46 9.13 -18.67
CA ALA A 73 -2.56 9.67 -19.48
C ALA A 73 -3.52 10.61 -18.73
N GLY A 74 -3.40 10.67 -17.40
CA GLY A 74 -4.13 11.59 -16.54
C GLY A 74 -5.59 11.28 -16.31
N ARG A 75 -6.15 11.94 -15.28
CA ARG A 75 -7.51 11.70 -14.76
C ARG A 75 -8.61 11.62 -15.81
N PRO A 76 -8.72 12.54 -16.80
CA PRO A 76 -9.78 12.44 -17.81
C PRO A 76 -9.72 11.16 -18.65
N THR A 77 -8.55 10.56 -18.81
CA THR A 77 -8.39 9.27 -19.48
C THR A 77 -8.69 8.12 -18.55
N TRP A 78 -8.25 8.19 -17.28
CA TRP A 78 -8.57 7.18 -16.27
C TRP A 78 -10.08 7.00 -16.10
N THR A 79 -10.83 8.11 -16.00
CA THR A 79 -12.30 8.09 -15.89
C THR A 79 -12.93 7.39 -17.10
N ARG A 80 -12.56 7.77 -18.33
CA ARG A 80 -13.09 7.16 -19.56
C ARG A 80 -12.77 5.67 -19.68
N VAL A 81 -11.55 5.27 -19.30
CA VAL A 81 -11.15 3.87 -19.28
C VAL A 81 -11.98 3.08 -18.27
N ARG A 82 -12.18 3.63 -17.07
CA ARG A 82 -13.02 3.00 -16.04
C ARG A 82 -14.47 2.86 -16.49
N GLU A 83 -15.07 3.93 -17.03
CA GLU A 83 -16.44 3.89 -17.57
C GLU A 83 -16.61 2.82 -18.66
N ALA A 84 -15.63 2.71 -19.56
CA ALA A 84 -15.62 1.69 -20.59
C ALA A 84 -15.52 0.28 -20.00
N LEU A 85 -14.60 0.04 -19.06
CA LEU A 85 -14.44 -1.25 -18.39
C LEU A 85 -15.71 -1.66 -17.64
N THR A 86 -16.29 -0.75 -16.85
CA THR A 86 -17.56 -0.97 -16.15
C THR A 86 -18.66 -1.33 -17.13
N THR A 87 -18.78 -0.60 -18.25
CA THR A 87 -19.75 -0.92 -19.31
C THR A 87 -19.52 -2.31 -19.88
N TRP A 88 -18.28 -2.69 -20.19
CA TRP A 88 -17.98 -4.01 -20.78
C TRP A 88 -18.35 -5.17 -19.87
N VAL A 89 -18.17 -5.03 -18.55
CA VAL A 89 -18.47 -6.11 -17.58
C VAL A 89 -19.93 -6.10 -17.10
N THR A 90 -20.72 -5.08 -17.46
CA THR A 90 -22.14 -4.96 -17.05
C THR A 90 -23.13 -5.07 -18.20
N ASP A 91 -22.71 -4.82 -19.44
CA ASP A 91 -23.54 -4.97 -20.63
C ASP A 91 -23.57 -6.44 -21.07
N PRO A 92 -24.74 -7.12 -21.02
CA PRO A 92 -24.88 -8.51 -21.44
C PRO A 92 -24.41 -8.77 -22.88
N ALA A 93 -24.48 -7.78 -23.77
CA ALA A 93 -24.00 -7.91 -25.15
C ALA A 93 -22.47 -8.07 -25.24
N ARG A 94 -21.73 -7.70 -24.18
CA ARG A 94 -20.26 -7.76 -24.11
C ARG A 94 -19.77 -8.96 -23.31
N HIS A 95 -20.63 -9.64 -22.55
CA HIS A 95 -20.25 -10.79 -21.73
C HIS A 95 -19.48 -11.89 -22.50
N PRO A 96 -19.85 -12.27 -23.74
CA PRO A 96 -19.08 -13.27 -24.48
C PRO A 96 -17.64 -12.85 -24.76
N ALA A 97 -17.37 -11.54 -24.91
CA ALA A 97 -16.02 -11.02 -25.08
C ALA A 97 -15.27 -11.01 -23.74
N VAL A 98 -15.93 -10.58 -22.67
CA VAL A 98 -15.35 -10.58 -21.31
C VAL A 98 -14.94 -12.00 -20.89
N GLU A 99 -15.81 -13.00 -21.10
CA GLU A 99 -15.54 -14.39 -20.75
C GLU A 99 -14.36 -14.98 -21.54
N ARG A 100 -14.18 -14.61 -22.82
CA ARG A 100 -13.03 -15.03 -23.63
C ARG A 100 -11.68 -14.52 -23.12
N HIS A 101 -11.67 -13.31 -22.56
CA HIS A 101 -10.47 -12.60 -22.13
C HIS A 101 -10.25 -12.63 -20.61
N ALA A 102 -11.07 -13.38 -19.87
CA ALA A 102 -10.92 -13.58 -18.44
C ALA A 102 -10.05 -14.82 -18.16
N HIS A 103 -9.05 -14.64 -17.30
CA HIS A 103 -8.16 -15.70 -16.83
C HIS A 103 -8.36 -15.93 -15.33
N PRO A 104 -8.51 -17.18 -14.86
CA PRO A 104 -8.52 -17.47 -13.43
C PRO A 104 -7.27 -16.93 -12.73
N LEU A 105 -7.40 -16.32 -11.55
CA LEU A 105 -6.26 -15.80 -10.78
C LEU A 105 -5.23 -16.90 -10.47
N THR A 106 -5.67 -18.14 -10.33
CA THR A 106 -4.81 -19.31 -10.09
C THR A 106 -3.99 -19.74 -11.30
N ALA A 107 -4.28 -19.19 -12.48
CA ALA A 107 -3.63 -19.51 -13.75
C ALA A 107 -2.77 -18.37 -14.32
N VAL A 108 -2.62 -17.27 -13.56
CA VAL A 108 -1.80 -16.12 -13.94
C VAL A 108 -0.65 -15.91 -12.97
N GLU A 109 0.41 -15.26 -13.45
CA GLU A 109 1.45 -14.68 -12.61
C GLU A 109 1.21 -13.17 -12.52
N LEU A 110 1.14 -12.63 -11.29
CA LEU A 110 0.98 -11.21 -11.04
C LEU A 110 2.35 -10.55 -10.91
N HIS A 111 2.50 -9.36 -11.47
CA HIS A 111 3.74 -8.59 -11.47
C HIS A 111 3.55 -7.26 -10.74
N LEU A 112 4.67 -6.59 -10.44
CA LEU A 112 4.63 -5.21 -9.96
C LEU A 112 3.87 -4.34 -10.98
N PRO A 113 2.80 -3.63 -10.57
CA PRO A 113 1.87 -3.05 -11.53
C PRO A 113 2.43 -1.81 -12.25
N PHE A 114 3.42 -1.14 -11.69
CA PHE A 114 4.05 0.03 -12.28
C PHE A 114 5.56 0.04 -11.99
N GLU A 115 6.32 0.74 -12.81
CA GLU A 115 7.71 1.06 -12.51
C GLU A 115 7.73 2.12 -11.42
N VAL A 116 8.31 1.79 -10.25
CA VAL A 116 8.44 2.74 -9.15
C VAL A 116 9.49 3.78 -9.52
N GLY A 117 9.07 5.03 -9.66
CA GLY A 117 9.97 6.16 -9.84
C GLY A 117 10.76 6.40 -8.56
N ASP A 118 10.26 7.27 -7.69
CA ASP A 118 10.73 7.46 -6.33
C ASP A 118 9.75 6.80 -5.35
N TYR A 119 10.29 6.34 -4.23
CA TYR A 119 9.52 5.93 -3.07
C TYR A 119 9.81 6.89 -1.92
N VAL A 120 8.76 7.50 -1.37
CA VAL A 120 8.82 8.30 -0.14
C VAL A 120 7.97 7.63 0.91
N ASP A 121 8.50 7.43 2.10
CA ASP A 121 7.76 6.81 3.19
C ASP A 121 7.48 7.84 4.27
N PHE A 122 6.19 7.97 4.63
CA PHE A 122 5.76 8.94 5.63
C PHE A 122 5.68 8.31 7.02
N TYR A 123 5.33 9.13 8.01
CA TYR A 123 5.17 8.71 9.39
C TYR A 123 3.89 9.34 9.97
N ALA A 124 2.77 9.11 9.28
CA ALA A 124 1.56 9.92 9.43
C ALA A 124 0.55 9.45 10.50
N SER A 125 0.76 8.29 11.13
CA SER A 125 -0.09 7.82 12.23
C SER A 125 0.38 8.40 13.57
N GLU A 126 -0.48 9.15 14.26
CA GLU A 126 -0.18 9.69 15.60
C GLU A 126 -0.01 8.59 16.63
N HIS A 127 -0.83 7.53 16.53
CA HIS A 127 -0.76 6.38 17.43
C HIS A 127 0.57 5.66 17.29
N HIS A 128 0.98 5.34 16.06
CA HIS A 128 2.26 4.70 15.81
C HIS A 128 3.41 5.57 16.31
N ALA A 129 3.41 6.86 15.92
CA ALA A 129 4.42 7.82 16.35
C ALA A 129 4.54 7.91 17.88
N SER A 130 3.40 7.92 18.56
CA SER A 130 3.34 7.96 20.02
C SER A 130 3.82 6.66 20.66
N ASN A 131 3.45 5.50 20.11
CA ASN A 131 3.87 4.20 20.63
C ASN A 131 5.38 4.01 20.52
N VAL A 132 5.95 4.25 19.34
CA VAL A 132 7.40 4.22 19.12
C VAL A 132 8.11 5.21 20.05
N GLY A 133 7.55 6.42 20.20
CA GLY A 133 8.04 7.41 21.16
C GLY A 133 8.11 6.89 22.60
N ARG A 134 7.04 6.23 23.08
CA ARG A 134 6.99 5.64 24.43
C ARG A 134 7.93 4.45 24.60
N ILE A 135 8.07 3.62 23.56
CA ILE A 135 8.96 2.44 23.58
C ILE A 135 10.42 2.87 23.69
N PHE A 136 10.85 3.84 22.88
CA PHE A 136 12.27 4.23 22.83
C PHE A 136 12.65 5.39 23.77
N ARG A 137 11.67 6.20 24.21
CA ARG A 137 11.87 7.34 25.12
C ARG A 137 10.82 7.32 26.23
N PRO A 138 10.76 6.27 27.07
CA PRO A 138 9.71 6.10 28.08
C PRO A 138 9.68 7.23 29.12
N ASP A 139 10.83 7.85 29.40
CA ASP A 139 10.96 8.95 30.35
C ASP A 139 10.62 10.33 29.73
N SER A 140 10.33 10.39 28.42
CA SER A 140 9.99 11.66 27.76
C SER A 140 8.57 12.09 28.12
N PRO A 141 8.34 13.36 28.50
CA PRO A 141 7.00 13.84 28.87
C PRO A 141 6.04 13.88 27.67
N THR A 142 6.57 13.94 26.44
CA THR A 142 5.78 13.95 25.20
C THR A 142 6.33 12.89 24.25
N PRO A 143 5.52 11.94 23.77
CA PRO A 143 6.03 10.85 22.95
C PRO A 143 6.40 11.30 21.53
N LEU A 144 5.72 12.33 21.02
CA LEU A 144 5.95 12.93 19.69
C LEU A 144 7.13 13.92 19.72
N THR A 145 7.81 14.05 18.57
CA THR A 145 8.79 15.12 18.38
C THR A 145 8.10 16.46 18.11
N PRO A 146 8.74 17.60 18.41
CA PRO A 146 8.09 18.92 18.31
C PRO A 146 7.54 19.26 16.92
N ASN A 147 8.14 18.73 15.85
CA ASN A 147 7.75 19.00 14.47
C ASN A 147 6.56 18.15 13.97
N TRP A 148 6.24 17.04 14.64
CA TRP A 148 5.36 16.00 14.09
C TRP A 148 3.94 16.49 13.80
N LYS A 149 3.38 17.36 14.66
CA LYS A 149 2.04 17.95 14.47
C LYS A 149 2.02 19.16 13.52
N HIS A 150 3.17 19.61 13.02
CA HIS A 150 3.27 20.78 12.13
C HIS A 150 3.54 20.44 10.66
N LEU A 151 4.09 19.27 10.37
CA LEU A 151 4.27 18.77 9.00
C LEU A 151 4.26 17.23 8.98
N PRO A 152 3.79 16.60 7.89
CA PRO A 152 3.92 15.15 7.73
C PRO A 152 5.39 14.82 7.46
N ILE A 153 6.11 14.38 8.49
CA ILE A 153 7.49 13.92 8.32
C ILE A 153 7.53 12.65 7.48
N GLY A 154 8.54 12.57 6.62
CA GLY A 154 8.81 11.41 5.78
C GLY A 154 10.27 11.39 5.35
N TYR A 155 10.68 10.30 4.71
CA TYR A 155 12.03 10.07 4.22
C TYR A 155 12.00 9.37 2.85
N HIS A 156 13.08 9.49 2.09
CA HIS A 156 13.19 8.76 0.82
C HIS A 156 13.46 7.27 1.10
N GLY A 157 12.56 6.41 0.64
CA GLY A 157 12.73 4.96 0.64
C GLY A 157 13.55 4.47 -0.56
N ARG A 158 13.59 3.15 -0.77
CA ARG A 158 14.36 2.52 -1.85
C ARG A 158 13.45 1.94 -2.94
N SER A 159 13.24 2.70 -4.02
CA SER A 159 12.37 2.27 -5.14
C SER A 159 12.76 0.91 -5.73
N GLY A 160 14.06 0.65 -5.88
CA GLY A 160 14.58 -0.55 -6.54
C GLY A 160 14.35 -1.86 -5.78
N THR A 161 13.85 -1.80 -4.54
CA THR A 161 13.52 -2.96 -3.70
C THR A 161 12.04 -2.98 -3.32
N VAL A 162 11.21 -2.23 -4.04
CA VAL A 162 9.75 -2.39 -4.00
C VAL A 162 9.39 -3.61 -4.84
N VAL A 163 8.76 -4.61 -4.23
CA VAL A 163 8.43 -5.90 -4.82
C VAL A 163 6.93 -6.18 -4.74
N VAL A 164 6.44 -7.02 -5.65
CA VAL A 164 5.02 -7.42 -5.65
C VAL A 164 4.74 -8.47 -4.57
N SER A 165 3.53 -8.44 -4.02
CA SER A 165 2.94 -9.47 -3.17
C SER A 165 3.26 -10.89 -3.66
N GLY A 166 3.64 -11.77 -2.73
CA GLY A 166 4.08 -13.14 -2.98
C GLY A 166 5.59 -13.30 -3.13
N THR A 167 6.35 -12.20 -3.22
CA THR A 167 7.83 -12.26 -3.24
C THR A 167 8.35 -12.63 -1.84
N ASP A 168 9.24 -13.61 -1.76
CA ASP A 168 9.92 -13.98 -0.52
C ASP A 168 10.79 -12.83 0.01
N VAL A 169 10.85 -12.70 1.33
CA VAL A 169 11.57 -11.63 2.04
C VAL A 169 12.78 -12.25 2.74
N ALA A 170 13.94 -12.11 2.11
CA ALA A 170 15.19 -12.58 2.71
C ALA A 170 15.53 -11.75 3.95
N ARG A 171 15.73 -12.44 5.09
CA ARG A 171 16.16 -11.78 6.33
C ARG A 171 17.45 -11.00 6.07
N PRO A 172 17.49 -9.68 6.32
CA PRO A 172 18.66 -8.88 6.03
C PRO A 172 19.78 -9.19 7.02
N ARG A 173 21.02 -8.99 6.56
CA ARG A 173 22.22 -9.01 7.39
C ARG A 173 22.72 -7.58 7.53
N GLY A 174 23.19 -7.22 8.71
CA GLY A 174 23.69 -5.88 8.97
C GLY A 174 24.45 -5.78 10.28
N GLN A 175 24.91 -4.57 10.57
CA GLN A 175 25.44 -4.26 11.89
C GLN A 175 24.28 -4.02 12.85
N ARG A 176 24.42 -4.51 14.08
CA ARG A 176 23.52 -4.25 15.18
C ARG A 176 24.31 -4.02 16.45
N LYS A 177 23.79 -3.18 17.33
CA LYS A 177 24.42 -2.89 18.62
C LYS A 177 23.34 -2.56 19.64
N ALA A 178 23.17 -3.38 20.67
CA ALA A 178 22.31 -3.00 21.78
C ALA A 178 22.96 -1.86 22.61
N PRO A 179 22.17 -1.08 23.37
CA PRO A 179 22.70 -0.01 24.20
C PRO A 179 23.82 -0.47 25.16
N ALA A 180 23.66 -1.66 25.75
CA ALA A 180 24.62 -2.24 26.70
C ALA A 180 25.81 -2.96 26.04
N ASP A 181 25.77 -3.22 24.72
CA ASP A 181 26.84 -3.93 24.04
C ASP A 181 28.10 -3.06 23.92
N PRO A 182 29.31 -3.60 24.13
CA PRO A 182 30.54 -2.82 24.03
C PRO A 182 30.93 -2.46 22.58
N ALA A 183 30.48 -3.23 21.59
CA ALA A 183 30.79 -3.06 20.17
C ALA A 183 29.65 -3.62 19.30
N PRO A 184 29.46 -3.12 18.06
CA PRO A 184 28.50 -3.70 17.13
C PRO A 184 28.93 -5.11 16.70
N VAL A 185 27.95 -5.94 16.35
CA VAL A 185 28.16 -7.25 15.71
C VAL A 185 27.54 -7.26 14.32
N PHE A 186 28.06 -8.11 13.42
CA PHE A 186 27.51 -8.31 12.08
C PHE A 186 26.82 -9.66 11.96
N GLY A 187 25.59 -9.69 11.45
CA GLY A 187 24.84 -10.94 11.26
C GLY A 187 23.40 -10.71 10.79
N PRO A 188 22.60 -11.77 10.68
CA PRO A 188 21.18 -11.68 10.35
C PRO A 188 20.42 -10.87 11.41
N SER A 189 19.46 -10.03 11.01
CA SER A 189 18.60 -9.29 11.94
C SER A 189 17.88 -10.23 12.92
N VAL A 190 17.81 -9.86 14.20
CA VAL A 190 17.05 -10.57 15.24
C VAL A 190 15.74 -9.87 15.61
N LYS A 191 15.44 -8.72 14.99
CA LYS A 191 14.20 -7.97 15.18
C LYS A 191 13.59 -7.58 13.83
N LEU A 192 13.27 -8.61 13.03
CA LEU A 192 12.58 -8.43 11.75
C LEU A 192 11.09 -8.23 11.99
N ASP A 193 10.52 -7.23 11.33
CA ASP A 193 9.20 -6.71 11.61
C ASP A 193 8.48 -6.31 10.33
N ILE A 194 7.18 -6.09 10.44
CA ILE A 194 6.33 -5.50 9.42
C ILE A 194 6.00 -4.05 9.76
N GLU A 195 5.50 -3.34 8.76
CA GLU A 195 4.74 -2.11 8.92
C GLU A 195 3.53 -2.17 8.01
N ALA A 196 2.33 -2.27 8.58
CA ALA A 196 1.09 -2.30 7.81
C ALA A 196 0.76 -0.91 7.27
N GLU A 197 0.75 -0.75 5.95
CA GLU A 197 0.66 0.56 5.29
C GLU A 197 -0.25 0.59 4.06
N VAL A 198 -0.56 1.81 3.64
CA VAL A 198 -1.23 2.10 2.36
C VAL A 198 -0.30 2.94 1.50
N GLY A 199 -0.06 2.47 0.28
CA GLY A 199 0.70 3.17 -0.74
C GLY A 199 -0.20 3.98 -1.67
N PHE A 200 0.24 5.18 -2.04
CA PHE A 200 -0.43 6.07 -2.99
C PHE A 200 0.38 6.16 -4.28
N VAL A 201 -0.25 5.84 -5.40
CA VAL A 201 0.42 5.73 -6.70
C VAL A 201 0.21 7.01 -7.51
N VAL A 202 1.30 7.73 -7.79
CA VAL A 202 1.27 8.92 -8.62
C VAL A 202 1.08 8.53 -10.08
N GLY A 203 0.05 9.08 -10.70
CA GLY A 203 -0.24 8.96 -12.12
C GLY A 203 0.43 10.06 -12.95
N VAL A 204 0.13 11.32 -12.66
CA VAL A 204 0.62 12.48 -13.40
C VAL A 204 1.74 13.17 -12.62
N GLY A 205 2.89 13.36 -13.26
CA GLY A 205 4.01 14.10 -12.66
C GLY A 205 3.73 15.59 -12.47
N SER A 206 4.68 16.32 -11.90
CA SER A 206 4.62 17.77 -11.74
C SER A 206 5.86 18.46 -12.31
N GLU A 207 5.77 19.76 -12.54
CA GLU A 207 6.90 20.56 -13.01
C GLU A 207 7.89 20.81 -11.87
N ARG A 208 9.17 20.54 -12.10
CA ARG A 208 10.23 20.84 -11.11
C ARG A 208 10.26 22.33 -10.79
N GLY A 209 10.30 22.66 -9.51
CA GLY A 209 10.24 24.02 -8.98
C GLY A 209 8.81 24.50 -8.69
N ARG A 210 7.79 23.68 -8.98
CA ARG A 210 6.39 24.01 -8.72
C ARG A 210 5.78 23.03 -7.72
N ALA A 211 5.36 23.56 -6.57
CA ALA A 211 4.63 22.80 -5.58
C ALA A 211 3.27 22.32 -6.11
N VAL A 212 2.84 21.14 -5.67
CA VAL A 212 1.50 20.60 -5.93
C VAL A 212 0.65 20.91 -4.70
N PRO A 213 -0.41 21.71 -4.82
CA PRO A 213 -1.28 22.03 -3.69
C PRO A 213 -2.18 20.82 -3.36
N LEU A 214 -2.69 20.75 -2.13
CA LEU A 214 -3.50 19.60 -1.65
C LEU A 214 -4.74 19.35 -2.50
N GLU A 215 -5.34 20.40 -3.08
CA GLU A 215 -6.55 20.31 -3.91
C GLU A 215 -6.29 19.60 -5.24
N ALA A 216 -5.03 19.60 -5.71
CA ALA A 216 -4.61 18.92 -6.94
C ALA A 216 -4.33 17.42 -6.73
N TYR A 217 -4.47 16.89 -5.50
CA TYR A 217 -4.20 15.48 -5.17
C TYR A 217 -4.83 14.51 -6.18
N ARG A 218 -6.11 14.72 -6.52
CA ARG A 218 -6.86 13.83 -7.42
C ARG A 218 -6.45 13.93 -8.89
N GLU A 219 -5.76 14.99 -9.27
CA GLU A 219 -5.22 15.16 -10.63
C GLU A 219 -3.89 14.39 -10.79
N HIS A 220 -3.15 14.24 -9.70
CA HIS A 220 -1.83 13.62 -9.69
C HIS A 220 -1.86 12.15 -9.26
N VAL A 221 -2.74 11.74 -8.36
CA VAL A 221 -2.75 10.38 -7.77
C VAL A 221 -3.79 9.52 -8.45
N PHE A 222 -3.37 8.36 -8.94
CA PHE A 222 -4.24 7.42 -9.66
C PHE A 222 -5.08 6.56 -8.70
N GLY A 223 -4.44 6.04 -7.65
CA GLY A 223 -5.06 5.04 -6.79
C GLY A 223 -4.20 4.62 -5.61
N LEU A 224 -4.72 3.67 -4.85
CA LEU A 224 -4.12 3.12 -3.65
C LEU A 224 -3.72 1.66 -3.86
N CYS A 225 -2.66 1.23 -3.20
CA CYS A 225 -2.30 -0.17 -3.00
C CYS A 225 -2.00 -0.43 -1.52
N LEU A 226 -2.02 -1.69 -1.09
CA LEU A 226 -1.47 -2.03 0.22
C LEU A 226 0.05 -2.10 0.14
N LEU A 227 0.70 -1.78 1.26
CA LEU A 227 2.15 -1.74 1.39
C LEU A 227 2.56 -2.40 2.71
N ASN A 228 3.65 -3.18 2.70
CA ASN A 228 4.35 -3.65 3.88
C ASN A 228 5.80 -3.17 3.82
N ASP A 229 6.17 -2.25 4.70
CA ASP A 229 7.54 -1.74 4.80
C ASP A 229 8.36 -2.57 5.80
N TRP A 230 8.91 -3.68 5.30
CA TRP A 230 9.64 -4.64 6.12
C TRP A 230 10.81 -3.96 6.83
N SER A 231 10.93 -4.25 8.12
CA SER A 231 11.78 -3.46 9.00
C SER A 231 12.69 -4.34 9.85
N ALA A 232 14.00 -4.15 9.73
CA ALA A 232 14.99 -4.76 10.62
C ALA A 232 15.33 -3.77 11.74
N ARG A 233 14.55 -3.81 12.82
CA ARG A 233 14.57 -2.81 13.91
C ARG A 233 15.91 -2.69 14.63
N ASP A 234 16.64 -3.79 14.73
CA ASP A 234 17.95 -3.85 15.37
C ASP A 234 19.06 -3.22 14.52
N ILE A 235 18.98 -3.38 13.19
CA ILE A 235 19.86 -2.69 12.24
C ILE A 235 19.51 -1.20 12.23
N GLN A 236 18.21 -0.88 12.08
CA GLN A 236 17.69 0.48 12.04
C GLN A 236 18.12 1.28 13.28
N ALA A 237 17.93 0.73 14.48
CA ALA A 237 18.26 1.41 15.73
C ALA A 237 19.75 1.80 15.85
N TRP A 238 20.65 1.04 15.21
CA TRP A 238 22.08 1.34 15.20
C TRP A 238 22.48 2.40 14.17
N GLU A 239 21.83 2.41 13.00
CA GLU A 239 22.26 3.26 11.88
C GLU A 239 21.56 4.62 11.79
N TYR A 240 20.34 4.75 12.33
CA TYR A 240 19.44 5.82 11.88
C TYR A 240 19.82 7.23 12.36
N VAL A 241 20.70 7.35 13.36
CA VAL A 241 21.13 8.66 13.86
C VAL A 241 22.40 9.11 13.14
N PRO A 242 22.44 10.30 12.52
CA PRO A 242 21.37 11.31 12.44
C PRO A 242 20.57 11.29 11.11
N LEU A 243 20.85 10.37 10.19
CA LEU A 243 20.44 10.48 8.78
C LEU A 243 19.08 9.82 8.45
N GLY A 244 18.44 9.19 9.42
CA GLY A 244 17.19 8.45 9.24
C GLY A 244 17.40 6.98 8.85
N PRO A 245 16.29 6.22 8.70
CA PRO A 245 16.34 4.80 8.35
C PRO A 245 17.02 4.56 6.99
N PHE A 246 17.79 3.48 6.87
CA PHE A 246 18.46 3.11 5.62
C PHE A 246 18.46 1.60 5.35
N LEU A 247 19.45 0.83 5.82
CA LEU A 247 19.52 -0.62 5.62
C LEU A 247 18.50 -1.39 6.47
N GLY A 248 18.00 -0.77 7.53
CA GLY A 248 16.89 -1.27 8.32
C GLY A 248 15.57 -1.35 7.56
N LYS A 249 15.47 -0.74 6.36
CA LYS A 249 14.27 -0.66 5.52
C LYS A 249 14.51 -1.12 4.08
N SER A 250 15.59 -0.64 3.46
CA SER A 250 15.85 -0.78 2.01
C SER A 250 16.10 -2.19 1.47
N PHE A 251 15.94 -3.25 2.27
CA PHE A 251 16.11 -4.63 1.82
C PHE A 251 14.87 -5.18 1.11
N ALA A 252 13.67 -4.76 1.50
CA ALA A 252 12.42 -5.13 0.83
C ALA A 252 11.26 -4.22 1.30
N THR A 253 10.46 -3.73 0.35
CA THR A 253 9.14 -3.17 0.61
C THR A 253 8.15 -3.90 -0.30
N SER A 254 7.08 -4.48 0.23
CA SER A 254 6.13 -5.24 -0.59
C SER A 254 4.85 -4.45 -0.86
N VAL A 255 4.32 -4.50 -2.08
CA VAL A 255 3.05 -3.85 -2.44
C VAL A 255 2.05 -4.85 -3.04
N SER A 256 0.75 -4.56 -2.93
CA SER A 256 -0.27 -5.40 -3.55
C SER A 256 -0.14 -5.32 -5.08
N ALA A 257 -0.50 -6.41 -5.76
CA ALA A 257 -0.47 -6.47 -7.23
C ALA A 257 -1.56 -5.61 -7.91
N TRP A 258 -2.45 -5.00 -7.12
CA TRP A 258 -3.65 -4.32 -7.55
C TRP A 258 -3.64 -2.88 -7.06
N VAL A 259 -3.73 -1.93 -7.99
CA VAL A 259 -3.93 -0.51 -7.70
C VAL A 259 -5.41 -0.19 -7.84
N THR A 260 -6.06 0.07 -6.71
CA THR A 260 -7.48 0.46 -6.65
C THR A 260 -7.60 1.94 -7.00
N PRO A 261 -8.31 2.32 -8.10
CA PRO A 261 -8.40 3.70 -8.52
C PRO A 261 -9.15 4.55 -7.49
N LEU A 262 -8.81 5.83 -7.34
CA LEU A 262 -9.49 6.72 -6.39
C LEU A 262 -11.01 6.75 -6.58
N GLU A 263 -11.48 6.67 -7.83
CA GLU A 263 -12.91 6.65 -8.17
C GLU A 263 -13.67 5.43 -7.63
N ALA A 264 -12.98 4.32 -7.32
CA ALA A 264 -13.60 3.17 -6.64
C ALA A 264 -13.78 3.41 -5.14
N LEU A 265 -13.14 4.44 -4.57
CA LEU A 265 -13.07 4.71 -3.14
C LEU A 265 -13.85 5.97 -2.73
N GLU A 266 -14.70 6.52 -3.60
CA GLU A 266 -15.47 7.74 -3.28
C GLU A 266 -16.35 7.57 -2.04
N THR A 267 -17.03 6.43 -1.90
CA THR A 267 -17.88 6.14 -0.74
C THR A 267 -17.06 5.93 0.54
N ALA A 268 -15.78 5.61 0.42
CA ALA A 268 -14.89 5.41 1.55
C ALA A 268 -14.27 6.71 2.06
N ARG A 269 -14.51 7.86 1.41
CA ARG A 269 -13.99 9.14 1.90
C ARG A 269 -14.63 9.49 3.24
N THR A 270 -13.81 9.91 4.18
CA THR A 270 -14.25 10.26 5.54
C THR A 270 -13.47 11.45 6.09
N VAL A 271 -13.99 12.04 7.17
CA VAL A 271 -13.33 13.13 7.89
C VAL A 271 -12.11 12.56 8.61
N PRO A 272 -10.89 13.08 8.37
CA PRO A 272 -9.71 12.66 9.11
C PRO A 272 -9.80 13.09 10.59
N PRO A 273 -8.95 12.56 11.48
CA PRO A 273 -8.85 13.04 12.85
C PRO A 273 -8.69 14.56 12.93
N ALA A 274 -9.30 15.17 13.96
CA ALA A 274 -9.23 16.60 14.17
C ALA A 274 -7.78 17.07 14.38
N ARG A 275 -7.47 18.29 13.91
CA ARG A 275 -6.17 18.92 14.14
C ARG A 275 -6.17 19.60 15.51
N ASP A 276 -5.21 19.22 16.37
CA ASP A 276 -5.03 19.88 17.67
C ASP A 276 -4.11 21.11 17.57
N GLU A 277 -3.35 21.23 16.48
CA GLU A 277 -2.42 22.33 16.21
C GLU A 277 -2.87 23.10 14.96
N ALA A 278 -2.69 24.42 14.99
CA ALA A 278 -2.94 25.25 13.82
C ALA A 278 -1.92 24.93 12.72
N LEU A 279 -2.43 24.53 11.55
CA LEU A 279 -1.59 24.20 10.39
C LEU A 279 -1.23 25.47 9.61
N LEU A 280 -0.07 25.44 8.96
CA LEU A 280 0.29 26.47 7.98
C LEU A 280 -0.61 26.36 6.74
N PRO A 281 -0.87 27.47 6.02
CA PRO A 281 -1.88 27.50 4.95
C PRO A 281 -1.74 26.43 3.86
N TYR A 282 -0.53 25.99 3.53
CA TYR A 282 -0.30 24.99 2.47
C TYR A 282 -0.68 23.55 2.87
N LEU A 283 -0.91 23.29 4.17
CA LEU A 283 -1.38 22.01 4.70
C LEU A 283 -2.78 22.10 5.32
N ASP A 284 -3.38 23.28 5.36
CA ASP A 284 -4.70 23.49 5.94
C ASP A 284 -5.79 22.87 5.04
N ASP A 285 -6.32 21.73 5.46
CA ASP A 285 -7.38 20.99 4.77
C ASP A 285 -8.78 21.34 5.28
N SER A 286 -8.94 22.36 6.15
CA SER A 286 -10.22 22.72 6.77
C SER A 286 -11.30 23.22 5.80
N SER A 287 -10.88 23.77 4.65
CA SER A 287 -11.78 24.21 3.58
C SER A 287 -11.94 23.20 2.44
N ALA A 288 -11.22 22.08 2.50
CA ALA A 288 -11.24 21.03 1.50
C ALA A 288 -12.33 19.98 1.81
N GLU A 289 -12.73 19.24 0.78
CA GLU A 289 -13.55 18.04 0.96
C GLU A 289 -12.81 16.99 1.81
N PRO A 290 -13.50 16.18 2.65
CA PRO A 290 -12.86 15.23 3.56
C PRO A 290 -11.77 14.36 2.91
N GLY A 291 -10.53 14.49 3.40
CA GLY A 291 -9.34 13.87 2.80
C GLY A 291 -8.97 12.48 3.37
N GLY A 292 -9.70 11.98 4.36
CA GLY A 292 -9.48 10.67 4.97
C GLY A 292 -10.12 9.54 4.17
N TYR A 293 -9.70 8.30 4.45
CA TYR A 293 -10.28 7.08 3.89
C TYR A 293 -10.67 6.08 4.99
N ASP A 294 -11.87 5.51 4.90
CA ASP A 294 -12.32 4.36 5.70
C ASP A 294 -11.83 3.07 5.06
N LEU A 295 -10.60 2.68 5.39
CA LEU A 295 -10.03 1.40 5.00
C LEU A 295 -9.88 0.52 6.25
N ARG A 296 -10.40 -0.70 6.15
CA ARG A 296 -10.27 -1.74 7.18
C ARG A 296 -9.13 -2.66 6.77
N ILE A 297 -8.05 -2.64 7.53
CA ILE A 297 -6.85 -3.42 7.28
C ILE A 297 -6.83 -4.58 8.27
N SER A 298 -6.44 -5.77 7.81
CA SER A 298 -6.12 -6.90 8.68
C SER A 298 -4.68 -7.34 8.46
N VAL A 299 -4.02 -7.70 9.56
CA VAL A 299 -2.66 -8.23 9.60
C VAL A 299 -2.73 -9.68 10.05
N GLU A 300 -2.30 -10.59 9.20
CA GLU A 300 -2.22 -12.02 9.51
C GLU A 300 -0.76 -12.47 9.61
N VAL A 301 -0.43 -13.25 10.63
CA VAL A 301 0.85 -13.97 10.76
C VAL A 301 0.56 -15.45 10.84
N ASN A 302 1.11 -16.23 9.91
CA ASN A 302 0.90 -17.67 9.79
C ASN A 302 -0.59 -18.07 9.76
N GLY A 303 -1.41 -17.28 9.07
CA GLY A 303 -2.85 -17.51 8.91
C GLY A 303 -3.71 -17.12 10.12
N GLN A 304 -3.12 -16.55 11.17
CA GLN A 304 -3.85 -16.00 12.31
C GLN A 304 -3.87 -14.47 12.24
N VAL A 305 -5.05 -13.85 12.31
CA VAL A 305 -5.18 -12.39 12.42
C VAL A 305 -4.62 -11.96 13.78
N VAL A 306 -3.64 -11.05 13.76
CA VAL A 306 -2.97 -10.52 14.96
C VAL A 306 -3.30 -9.05 15.23
N SER A 307 -3.80 -8.33 14.22
CA SER A 307 -4.14 -6.92 14.32
C SER A 307 -5.09 -6.48 13.20
N GLU A 308 -5.93 -5.48 13.48
CA GLU A 308 -6.85 -4.85 12.54
C GLU A 308 -6.73 -3.31 12.62
N PRO A 309 -5.61 -2.72 12.14
CA PRO A 309 -5.38 -1.28 12.25
C PRO A 309 -6.36 -0.48 11.37
N PRO A 310 -7.09 0.51 11.93
CA PRO A 310 -8.06 1.30 11.16
C PRO A 310 -7.35 2.45 10.43
N PHE A 311 -7.47 2.53 9.10
CA PHE A 311 -6.86 3.64 8.34
C PHE A 311 -7.51 5.01 8.64
N THR A 312 -8.71 5.02 9.21
CA THR A 312 -9.39 6.24 9.66
C THR A 312 -8.64 6.97 10.77
N SER A 313 -7.68 6.33 11.46
CA SER A 313 -6.87 6.94 12.50
C SER A 313 -5.66 7.72 11.98
N MET A 314 -5.40 7.70 10.66
CA MET A 314 -4.27 8.42 10.08
C MET A 314 -4.44 9.92 10.27
N TYR A 315 -3.48 10.55 10.95
CA TYR A 315 -3.52 11.99 11.20
C TYR A 315 -3.33 12.72 9.87
N TRP A 316 -2.15 12.63 9.25
CA TRP A 316 -1.91 13.34 8.00
C TRP A 316 -2.60 12.65 6.81
N THR A 317 -3.31 13.44 6.01
CA THR A 317 -4.01 12.92 4.82
C THR A 317 -3.05 12.71 3.66
N ALA A 318 -3.46 11.88 2.69
CA ALA A 318 -2.69 11.64 1.46
C ALA A 318 -2.40 12.93 0.68
N ALA A 319 -3.36 13.86 0.65
CA ALA A 319 -3.22 15.15 -0.01
C ALA A 319 -2.18 16.05 0.70
N GLN A 320 -2.16 16.06 2.03
CA GLN A 320 -1.15 16.78 2.81
C GLN A 320 0.25 16.20 2.61
N MET A 321 0.37 14.87 2.57
CA MET A 321 1.64 14.18 2.28
C MET A 321 2.16 14.56 0.88
N LEU A 322 1.31 14.56 -0.14
CA LEU A 322 1.66 15.00 -1.50
C LEU A 322 2.13 16.46 -1.54
N ALA A 323 1.38 17.36 -0.87
CA ALA A 323 1.73 18.77 -0.81
C ALA A 323 3.08 18.97 -0.11
N GLN A 324 3.32 18.28 1.01
CA GLN A 324 4.58 18.33 1.74
C GLN A 324 5.77 17.88 0.89
N THR A 325 5.67 16.76 0.16
CA THR A 325 6.79 16.25 -0.66
C THR A 325 7.16 17.21 -1.78
N THR A 326 6.25 18.07 -2.23
CA THR A 326 6.47 18.95 -3.39
C THR A 326 6.67 20.42 -3.03
N VAL A 327 6.40 20.84 -1.77
CA VAL A 327 6.41 22.26 -1.37
C VAL A 327 7.75 22.98 -1.61
N ASN A 328 8.86 22.23 -1.59
CA ASN A 328 10.20 22.78 -1.86
C ASN A 328 10.55 22.85 -3.35
N GLY A 329 9.65 22.45 -4.25
CA GLY A 329 9.87 22.39 -5.69
C GLY A 329 10.36 21.02 -6.21
N ALA A 330 10.41 19.99 -5.38
CA ALA A 330 10.59 18.63 -5.88
C ALA A 330 9.42 18.23 -6.80
N SER A 331 9.75 17.59 -7.92
CA SER A 331 8.75 17.16 -8.91
C SER A 331 8.25 15.76 -8.61
N LEU A 332 6.97 15.53 -8.87
CA LEU A 332 6.39 14.19 -8.99
C LEU A 332 6.71 13.60 -10.35
N ARG A 333 6.82 12.28 -10.42
CA ARG A 333 6.93 11.50 -11.66
C ARG A 333 5.86 10.42 -11.70
N THR A 334 5.46 10.03 -12.90
CA THR A 334 4.55 8.89 -13.09
C THR A 334 5.17 7.63 -12.50
N GLY A 335 4.40 6.94 -11.65
CA GLY A 335 4.85 5.75 -10.94
C GLY A 335 5.59 6.04 -9.64
N ASP A 336 5.75 7.30 -9.22
CA ASP A 336 6.18 7.58 -7.84
C ASP A 336 5.17 6.96 -6.86
N LEU A 337 5.70 6.42 -5.78
CA LEU A 337 4.96 5.79 -4.70
C LEU A 337 5.24 6.58 -3.43
N TYR A 338 4.21 6.83 -2.63
CA TYR A 338 4.45 7.22 -1.25
C TYR A 338 3.63 6.38 -0.28
N GLY A 339 4.29 5.91 0.77
CA GLY A 339 3.70 5.12 1.87
C GLY A 339 3.06 6.04 2.89
N SER A 340 2.06 5.55 3.60
CA SER A 340 1.39 6.29 4.67
C SER A 340 2.27 6.42 5.93
N GLY A 341 3.28 5.58 6.07
CA GLY A 341 3.78 5.19 7.38
C GLY A 341 2.84 4.19 8.04
N THR A 342 3.38 3.44 9.00
CA THR A 342 2.66 2.39 9.73
C THR A 342 1.30 2.88 10.25
N VAL A 343 0.24 2.15 9.93
CA VAL A 343 -1.12 2.43 10.37
C VAL A 343 -1.33 1.78 11.75
N SER A 344 -1.52 2.60 12.78
CA SER A 344 -1.92 2.14 14.11
C SER A 344 -3.15 2.90 14.62
N GLY A 345 -3.99 2.20 15.38
CA GLY A 345 -5.13 2.75 16.12
C GLY A 345 -4.85 2.89 17.62
N ALA A 346 -5.91 3.20 18.38
CA ALA A 346 -5.83 3.44 19.82
C ALA A 346 -5.74 2.14 20.63
N GLU A 347 -6.38 1.07 20.15
CA GLU A 347 -6.51 -0.19 20.87
C GLU A 347 -5.34 -1.14 20.59
N ALA A 348 -5.13 -2.10 21.49
CA ALA A 348 -3.98 -3.01 21.44
C ALA A 348 -4.00 -3.96 20.22
N ASP A 349 -5.19 -4.28 19.71
CA ASP A 349 -5.43 -5.09 18.51
C ASP A 349 -5.48 -4.25 17.22
N GLN A 350 -5.11 -2.97 17.29
CA GLN A 350 -5.12 -2.05 16.14
C GLN A 350 -3.71 -1.55 15.78
N LEU A 351 -2.66 -2.23 16.24
CA LEU A 351 -1.27 -1.78 16.07
C LEU A 351 -0.66 -2.35 14.78
N GLY A 352 0.02 -1.51 13.99
CA GLY A 352 0.48 -1.86 12.63
C GLY A 352 1.83 -2.57 12.53
N SER A 353 2.50 -2.86 13.66
CA SER A 353 3.81 -3.51 13.70
C SER A 353 3.95 -4.47 14.88
N LEU A 354 4.83 -5.48 14.77
CA LEU A 354 5.16 -6.36 15.90
C LEU A 354 5.96 -5.62 16.98
N LEU A 355 6.74 -4.60 16.60
CA LEU A 355 7.37 -3.68 17.55
C LEU A 355 6.32 -3.13 18.54
N GLU A 356 5.18 -2.70 18.04
CA GLU A 356 4.10 -2.15 18.87
C GLU A 356 3.30 -3.27 19.56
N LEU A 357 2.82 -4.27 18.81
CA LEU A 357 2.00 -5.37 19.34
C LEU A 357 2.69 -6.10 20.49
N THR A 358 4.01 -6.26 20.38
CA THR A 358 4.80 -6.96 21.40
C THR A 358 5.52 -6.05 22.37
N TRP A 359 5.32 -4.74 22.23
CA TRP A 359 6.02 -3.72 23.02
C TRP A 359 7.54 -3.97 23.07
N ASN A 360 8.15 -4.01 21.88
CA ASN A 360 9.57 -4.32 21.66
C ASN A 360 10.02 -5.69 22.20
N GLY A 361 9.11 -6.66 22.19
CA GLY A 361 9.33 -8.04 22.64
C GLY A 361 9.07 -8.30 24.12
N GLU A 362 8.64 -7.30 24.89
CA GLU A 362 8.27 -7.47 26.30
C GLU A 362 6.96 -8.27 26.48
N LYS A 363 6.09 -8.26 25.47
CA LYS A 363 4.77 -8.91 25.46
C LYS A 363 4.65 -9.83 24.25
N PRO A 364 5.14 -11.08 24.32
CA PRO A 364 5.06 -11.98 23.18
C PRO A 364 3.62 -12.23 22.70
N LEU A 365 3.41 -12.28 21.38
CA LEU A 365 2.16 -12.69 20.74
C LEU A 365 2.05 -14.20 20.76
N ALA A 366 0.93 -14.72 21.26
CA ALA A 366 0.63 -16.15 21.19
C ALA A 366 0.04 -16.52 19.83
N LEU A 367 0.75 -17.35 19.06
CA LEU A 367 0.26 -17.94 17.81
C LEU A 367 0.13 -19.46 17.94
N ALA A 368 -0.67 -20.10 17.08
CA ALA A 368 -0.84 -21.55 17.06
C ALA A 368 0.49 -22.34 16.94
N GLY A 369 1.52 -21.75 16.34
CA GLY A 369 2.87 -22.33 16.18
C GLY A 369 3.91 -21.89 17.22
N GLY A 370 3.48 -21.28 18.33
CA GLY A 370 4.35 -20.76 19.39
C GLY A 370 4.37 -19.23 19.44
N GLU A 371 5.10 -18.68 20.41
CA GLU A 371 5.15 -17.24 20.62
C GLU A 371 5.97 -16.51 19.56
N ARG A 372 5.63 -15.24 19.33
CA ARG A 372 6.41 -14.30 18.51
C ARG A 372 6.62 -12.99 19.26
N THR A 373 7.86 -12.51 19.25
CA THR A 373 8.18 -11.11 19.56
C THR A 373 8.41 -10.35 18.26
N PHE A 374 9.22 -10.93 17.38
CA PHE A 374 9.50 -10.49 16.01
C PHE A 374 9.39 -11.69 15.06
N LEU A 375 9.43 -11.43 13.75
CA LEU A 375 9.32 -12.47 12.72
C LEU A 375 10.51 -13.42 12.73
N GLN A 376 10.20 -14.71 12.62
CA GLN A 376 11.14 -15.82 12.48
C GLN A 376 11.21 -16.30 11.02
N ASP A 377 12.26 -17.04 10.68
CA ASP A 377 12.35 -17.64 9.35
C ASP A 377 11.22 -18.66 9.15
N GLY A 378 10.59 -18.61 7.98
CA GLY A 378 9.42 -19.41 7.62
C GLY A 378 8.08 -18.75 7.92
N ASP A 379 8.04 -17.70 8.75
CA ASP A 379 6.80 -16.96 9.02
C ASP A 379 6.28 -16.32 7.72
N GLU A 380 4.97 -16.44 7.48
CA GLU A 380 4.26 -15.76 6.41
C GLU A 380 3.41 -14.64 6.99
N VAL A 381 3.53 -13.44 6.44
CA VAL A 381 2.65 -12.32 6.77
C VAL A 381 1.75 -12.03 5.59
N VAL A 382 0.47 -11.76 5.88
CA VAL A 382 -0.47 -11.27 4.89
C VAL A 382 -1.22 -10.04 5.40
N LEU A 383 -1.14 -8.94 4.65
CA LEU A 383 -1.98 -7.77 4.82
C LEU A 383 -3.14 -7.84 3.85
N ARG A 384 -4.36 -7.57 4.33
CA ARG A 384 -5.55 -7.40 3.49
C ARG A 384 -6.26 -6.12 3.85
N ALA A 385 -6.97 -5.55 2.89
CA ALA A 385 -7.81 -4.41 3.17
C ALA A 385 -9.00 -4.31 2.23
N TRP A 386 -10.04 -3.67 2.76
CA TRP A 386 -11.23 -3.31 2.03
C TRP A 386 -11.81 -2.01 2.54
N ALA A 387 -12.61 -1.37 1.71
CA ALA A 387 -13.29 -0.12 2.00
C ALA A 387 -14.82 -0.29 1.84
N PRO A 388 -15.66 0.45 2.57
CA PRO A 388 -17.09 0.47 2.29
C PRO A 388 -17.34 1.11 0.93
N GLY A 389 -18.14 0.44 0.09
CA GLY A 389 -18.60 0.97 -1.19
C GLY A 389 -20.09 1.32 -1.17
N ALA A 390 -20.58 1.77 -2.33
CA ALA A 390 -21.98 2.14 -2.51
C ALA A 390 -22.91 0.98 -2.12
N LEU A 391 -24.02 1.31 -1.46
CA LEU A 391 -25.03 0.35 -0.98
C LEU A 391 -24.46 -0.74 -0.05
N GLY A 392 -23.31 -0.48 0.60
CA GLY A 392 -22.67 -1.41 1.55
C GLY A 392 -21.84 -2.50 0.88
N VAL A 393 -21.66 -2.47 -0.44
CA VAL A 393 -20.83 -3.44 -1.16
C VAL A 393 -19.34 -3.12 -0.92
N PRO A 394 -18.52 -4.05 -0.40
CA PRO A 394 -17.11 -3.77 -0.11
C PRO A 394 -16.28 -3.54 -1.38
N VAL A 395 -15.22 -2.74 -1.28
CA VAL A 395 -14.20 -2.52 -2.31
C VAL A 395 -12.88 -3.08 -1.79
N GLY A 396 -12.40 -4.19 -2.36
CA GLY A 396 -11.14 -4.79 -1.95
C GLY A 396 -9.90 -4.08 -2.53
N LEU A 397 -8.81 -3.99 -1.76
CA LEU A 397 -7.52 -3.42 -2.19
C LEU A 397 -6.48 -4.51 -2.56
N GLY A 398 -6.87 -5.77 -2.49
CA GLY A 398 -5.98 -6.92 -2.68
C GLY A 398 -5.26 -7.32 -1.39
N GLU A 399 -4.16 -8.06 -1.56
CA GLU A 399 -3.32 -8.50 -0.44
C GLU A 399 -1.85 -8.21 -0.69
N VAL A 400 -1.10 -7.98 0.39
CA VAL A 400 0.37 -8.04 0.42
C VAL A 400 0.74 -9.27 1.22
N ARG A 401 1.33 -10.26 0.54
CA ARG A 401 1.84 -11.48 1.14
C ARG A 401 3.37 -11.49 1.03
N GLY A 402 4.03 -11.94 2.08
CA GLY A 402 5.47 -12.23 2.04
C GLY A 402 5.86 -13.26 3.06
N ARG A 403 6.74 -14.18 2.67
CA ARG A 403 7.32 -15.20 3.55
C ARG A 403 8.75 -14.81 3.89
N VAL A 404 9.08 -14.84 5.18
CA VAL A 404 10.45 -14.62 5.62
C VAL A 404 11.28 -15.85 5.29
N VAL A 405 12.34 -15.66 4.51
CA VAL A 405 13.31 -16.73 4.21
C VAL A 405 14.65 -16.44 4.90
N PRO A 406 15.44 -17.48 5.24
CA PRO A 406 16.72 -17.30 5.91
C PRO A 406 17.64 -16.33 5.18
N ALA A 407 18.48 -15.65 5.95
CA ALA A 407 19.53 -14.79 5.40
C ALA A 407 20.48 -15.60 4.51
N LEU A 408 20.88 -15.02 3.38
CA LEU A 408 21.87 -15.58 2.46
C LEU A 408 23.32 -15.52 2.98
#